data_AF-A0A935J861-F1
#
_entry.id   AF-A0A935J861-F1
#
_cell.length_a   1.000
_cell.length_b   1.000
_cell.length_c   1.000
_cell.angle_alpha   90.00
_cell.angle_beta   90.00
_cell.angle_gamma   90.00
#
_symmetry.space_group_name_H-M   'P 1'
#
loop_
_entity.id
_entity.type
_entity.pdbx_description
1 polymer ?
#
loop_
_entity_poly.entity_id
_entity_poly.type
_entity_poly.pdbx_seq_one_letter_code
_entity_poly.pdbx_strand_id
1 'polypeptide(L)'
;MIDKFMRNPTTNSLAVVVLAALIVSWVLSVILISKDTPVSVGRGWYTKLMLLFSLLGVPAVLDLIQTNGIALAFAVITFLILALNIVVLLLHIMGRISHGLVRDWKKWAVPILAVGGIAVAGYFTYLELTGETVLCGPSSGCDDVQNSKFAVLFDVVPLGMFGLAGYIAILAAWLAWQYGPDALKKTGVLSMWGFCMFGVIFSIYLTFLEPFVIGATCMWCITSAVFMMVLLLVTTSSAQEAFFVDDVS
;
A
#
# COMPACT_ATOMS: atom_id res chain seq x y z
N MET A 1 -8.11 -26.63 6.15
CA MET A 1 -7.28 -25.40 6.15
C MET A 1 -5.94 -25.67 5.50
N ILE A 2 -5.21 -26.71 5.93
CA ILE A 2 -3.91 -27.11 5.37
C ILE A 2 -4.01 -27.48 3.87
N ASP A 3 -5.05 -28.20 3.43
CA ASP A 3 -5.16 -28.63 2.03
C ASP A 3 -5.34 -27.47 1.03
N LYS A 4 -5.94 -26.37 1.48
CA LYS A 4 -6.08 -25.15 0.66
C LYS A 4 -4.76 -24.39 0.55
N PHE A 5 -4.00 -24.31 1.64
CA PHE A 5 -2.68 -23.68 1.67
C PHE A 5 -1.67 -24.40 0.76
N MET A 6 -1.76 -25.74 0.68
CA MET A 6 -0.82 -26.55 -0.10
C MET A 6 -1.02 -26.49 -1.62
N ARG A 7 -2.07 -25.81 -2.13
CA ARG A 7 -2.28 -25.66 -3.58
C ARG A 7 -1.17 -24.85 -4.26
N ASN A 8 -0.76 -23.74 -3.65
CA ASN A 8 0.32 -22.88 -4.14
C ASN A 8 1.20 -22.42 -2.96
N PRO A 9 2.15 -23.26 -2.49
CA PRO A 9 2.87 -23.00 -1.24
C PRO A 9 3.78 -21.76 -1.32
N THR A 10 4.32 -21.42 -2.49
CA THR A 10 5.22 -20.26 -2.67
C THR A 10 4.47 -18.94 -2.54
N THR A 11 3.36 -18.78 -3.27
CA THR A 11 2.54 -17.56 -3.26
C THR A 11 1.81 -17.41 -1.92
N ASN A 12 1.30 -18.49 -1.35
CA ASN A 12 0.63 -18.45 -0.05
C ASN A 12 1.62 -18.13 1.08
N SER A 13 2.89 -18.54 0.99
CA SER A 13 3.93 -18.13 1.94
C SER A 13 4.21 -16.64 1.87
N LEU A 14 4.25 -16.05 0.65
CA LEU A 14 4.39 -14.61 0.47
C LEU A 14 3.21 -13.86 1.13
N ALA A 15 1.98 -14.32 0.91
CA ALA A 15 0.79 -13.73 1.53
C ALA A 15 0.88 -13.74 3.07
N VAL A 16 1.35 -14.83 3.68
CA VAL A 16 1.54 -14.90 5.13
C VAL A 16 2.62 -13.92 5.63
N VAL A 17 3.73 -13.78 4.90
CA VAL A 17 4.78 -12.80 5.24
C VAL A 17 4.24 -11.37 5.15
N VAL A 18 3.50 -11.05 4.09
CA VAL A 18 2.89 -9.73 3.89
C VAL A 18 1.82 -9.46 4.95
N LEU A 19 1.01 -10.45 5.31
CA LEU A 19 0.03 -10.36 6.40
C LEU A 19 0.71 -10.01 7.73
N ALA A 20 1.79 -10.71 8.08
CA ALA A 20 2.56 -10.41 9.29
C ALA A 20 3.13 -8.98 9.24
N ALA A 21 3.68 -8.56 8.10
CA ALA A 21 4.21 -7.22 7.91
C ALA A 21 3.13 -6.13 8.04
N LEU A 22 1.94 -6.35 7.49
CA LEU A 22 0.79 -5.46 7.64
C LEU A 22 0.39 -5.29 9.11
N ILE A 23 0.23 -6.40 9.84
CA ILE A 23 -0.11 -6.38 11.27
C ILE A 23 0.96 -5.61 12.07
N VAL A 24 2.24 -5.91 11.82
CA VAL A 24 3.35 -5.21 12.47
C VAL A 24 3.32 -3.72 12.14
N SER A 25 3.12 -3.34 10.88
CA SER A 25 3.06 -1.93 10.45
C SER A 25 1.90 -1.17 11.10
N TRP A 26 0.75 -1.83 11.23
CA TRP A 26 -0.44 -1.26 11.86
C TRP A 26 -0.23 -1.04 13.35
N VAL A 27 0.20 -2.08 14.07
CA VAL A 27 0.51 -2.00 15.51
C VAL A 27 1.58 -0.94 15.76
N LEU A 28 2.62 -0.91 14.93
CA LEU A 28 3.70 0.06 15.05
C LEU A 28 3.20 1.48 14.81
N SER A 29 2.34 1.71 13.82
CA SER A 29 1.71 3.02 13.58
C SER A 29 0.90 3.48 14.81
N VAL A 30 0.12 2.59 15.43
CA VAL A 30 -0.63 2.88 16.66
C VAL A 30 0.32 3.20 17.82
N ILE A 31 1.39 2.42 18.02
CA ILE A 31 2.34 2.67 19.12
C ILE A 31 3.07 4.00 18.90
N LEU A 32 3.46 4.31 17.66
CA LEU A 32 4.19 5.53 17.36
C LEU A 32 3.32 6.79 17.55
N ILE A 33 2.05 6.75 17.19
CA ILE A 33 1.18 7.93 17.37
C ILE A 33 1.02 8.31 18.85
N SER A 34 1.14 7.34 19.77
CA SER A 34 1.06 7.57 21.21
C SER A 34 2.38 7.98 21.87
N LYS A 35 3.49 8.09 21.12
CA LYS A 35 4.79 8.47 21.68
C LYS A 35 5.10 9.94 21.44
N ASP A 36 5.44 10.66 22.52
CA ASP A 36 5.71 12.11 22.55
C ASP A 36 6.90 12.59 21.71
N THR A 37 7.64 11.68 21.08
CA THR A 37 8.81 12.03 20.26
C THR A 37 8.54 11.64 18.80
N PRO A 38 8.54 12.60 17.86
CA PRO A 38 8.35 12.28 16.46
C PRO A 38 9.49 11.41 15.96
N VAL A 39 9.17 10.33 15.23
CA VAL A 39 10.18 9.40 14.74
C VAL A 39 11.00 10.06 13.65
N SER A 40 12.34 10.01 13.79
CA SER A 40 13.23 10.55 12.78
C SER A 40 13.21 9.70 11.52
N VAL A 41 12.67 10.27 10.45
CA VAL A 41 12.61 9.62 9.13
C VAL A 41 13.96 9.72 8.38
N GLY A 42 14.90 10.52 8.91
CA GLY A 42 16.18 10.87 8.29
C GLY A 42 17.30 9.83 8.41
N ARG A 43 17.45 9.18 9.56
CA ARG A 43 18.57 8.26 9.84
C ARG A 43 18.25 7.41 11.05
N GLY A 44 17.37 6.42 10.88
CA GLY A 44 16.91 5.59 11.98
C GLY A 44 16.56 4.17 11.58
N TRP A 45 16.19 3.37 12.57
CA TRP A 45 15.66 2.02 12.40
C TRP A 45 14.36 2.03 11.56
N TYR A 46 13.59 3.12 11.63
CA TYR A 46 12.32 3.29 10.93
C TYR A 46 12.46 3.32 9.41
N THR A 47 13.44 4.08 8.88
CA THR A 47 13.70 4.16 7.44
C THR A 47 14.14 2.81 6.87
N LYS A 48 14.92 2.03 7.65
CA LYS A 48 15.30 0.66 7.27
C LYS A 48 14.10 -0.29 7.25
N LEU A 49 13.17 -0.13 8.21
CA LEU A 49 11.95 -0.92 8.25
C LEU A 49 11.05 -0.63 7.04
N MET A 50 10.89 0.65 6.67
CA MET A 50 10.14 1.05 5.48
C MET A 50 10.73 0.46 4.19
N LEU A 51 12.06 0.47 4.07
CA LEU A 51 12.76 -0.16 2.95
C LEU A 51 12.46 -1.68 2.91
N LEU A 52 12.57 -2.36 4.04
CA LEU A 52 12.31 -3.80 4.15
C LEU A 52 10.88 -4.14 3.73
N PHE A 53 9.88 -3.38 4.16
CA PHE A 53 8.49 -3.58 3.77
C PHE A 53 8.21 -3.23 2.31
N SER A 54 8.89 -2.23 1.74
CA SER A 54 8.79 -1.92 0.31
C SER A 54 9.36 -3.06 -0.55
N LEU A 55 10.42 -3.71 -0.08
CA LEU A 55 11.01 -4.87 -0.76
C LEU A 55 10.08 -6.10 -0.79
N LEU A 56 9.12 -6.22 0.13
CA LEU A 56 8.14 -7.32 0.12
C LEU A 56 7.21 -7.26 -1.10
N GLY A 57 7.04 -6.10 -1.73
CA GLY A 57 6.25 -5.98 -2.97
C GLY A 57 6.99 -6.42 -4.23
N VAL A 58 8.32 -6.55 -4.18
CA VAL A 58 9.13 -6.86 -5.38
C VAL A 58 8.75 -8.21 -6.01
N PRO A 59 8.63 -9.32 -5.25
CA PRO A 59 8.23 -10.60 -5.84
C PRO A 59 6.86 -10.53 -6.54
N ALA A 60 5.88 -9.87 -5.92
CA ALA A 60 4.54 -9.75 -6.49
C ALA A 60 4.55 -8.98 -7.81
N VAL A 61 5.28 -7.86 -7.87
CA VAL A 61 5.36 -7.06 -9.10
C VAL A 61 6.17 -7.75 -10.20
N LEU A 62 7.24 -8.48 -9.85
CA LEU A 62 8.03 -9.24 -10.83
C LEU A 62 7.20 -10.35 -11.49
N ASP A 63 6.29 -10.98 -10.75
CA ASP A 63 5.34 -11.93 -11.32
C ASP A 63 4.35 -11.23 -12.27
N LEU A 64 3.87 -10.04 -11.91
CA LEU A 64 2.97 -9.25 -12.76
C LEU A 64 3.62 -8.77 -14.07
N ILE A 65 4.91 -8.46 -14.09
CA ILE A 65 5.63 -8.03 -15.31
C ILE A 65 5.69 -9.14 -16.36
N GLN A 66 5.51 -10.39 -15.96
CA GLN A 66 5.47 -11.53 -16.90
C GLN A 66 4.07 -11.73 -17.52
N THR A 67 3.11 -10.85 -17.23
CA THR A 67 1.81 -10.80 -17.92
C THR A 67 1.92 -10.16 -19.31
N ASN A 68 0.85 -10.26 -20.11
CA ASN A 68 0.77 -9.72 -21.46
C ASN A 68 -0.35 -8.67 -21.57
N GLY A 69 -0.33 -7.90 -22.67
CA GLY A 69 -1.42 -6.98 -23.00
C GLY A 69 -1.53 -5.80 -22.05
N ILE A 70 -2.76 -5.45 -21.67
CA ILE A 70 -3.06 -4.30 -20.80
C ILE A 70 -2.49 -4.52 -19.39
N ALA A 71 -2.54 -5.76 -18.88
CA ALA A 71 -1.99 -6.14 -17.58
C ALA A 71 -0.50 -5.75 -17.45
N LEU A 72 0.28 -5.97 -18.51
CA LEU A 72 1.70 -5.63 -18.54
C LEU A 72 1.94 -4.13 -18.37
N ALA A 73 1.14 -3.28 -19.02
CA ALA A 73 1.28 -1.84 -18.93
C ALA A 73 1.09 -1.35 -17.49
N PHE A 74 0.03 -1.83 -16.81
CA PHE A 74 -0.21 -1.52 -15.40
C PHE A 74 0.86 -2.10 -14.48
N ALA A 75 1.35 -3.31 -14.75
CA ALA A 75 2.43 -3.94 -14.00
C ALA A 75 3.73 -3.14 -14.09
N VAL A 76 4.10 -2.66 -15.29
CA VAL A 76 5.29 -1.82 -15.51
C VAL A 76 5.16 -0.48 -14.80
N ILE A 77 4.00 0.19 -14.87
CA ILE A 77 3.77 1.46 -14.14
C ILE A 77 3.96 1.23 -12.63
N THR A 78 3.37 0.17 -12.11
CA THR A 78 3.44 -0.22 -10.70
C THR A 78 4.88 -0.53 -10.28
N PHE A 79 5.65 -1.22 -11.13
CA PHE A 79 7.07 -1.49 -10.92
C PHE A 79 7.91 -0.23 -10.88
N LEU A 80 7.72 0.68 -11.84
CA LEU A 80 8.46 1.94 -11.89
C LEU A 80 8.19 2.78 -10.64
N ILE A 81 6.95 2.81 -10.17
CA ILE A 81 6.54 3.50 -8.94
C ILE A 81 7.20 2.87 -7.71
N LEU A 82 7.15 1.53 -7.59
CA LEU A 82 7.76 0.82 -6.47
C LEU A 82 9.29 0.97 -6.48
N ALA A 83 9.92 0.83 -7.65
CA ALA A 83 11.36 1.01 -7.84
C ALA A 83 11.80 2.44 -7.50
N LEU A 84 11.05 3.46 -7.96
CA LEU A 84 11.32 4.85 -7.63
C LEU A 84 11.26 5.08 -6.11
N ASN A 85 10.25 4.52 -5.43
CA ASN A 85 10.11 4.62 -3.98
C ASN A 85 11.33 3.98 -3.26
N ILE A 86 11.70 2.75 -3.63
CA ILE A 86 12.86 2.04 -3.07
C ILE A 86 14.16 2.81 -3.32
N VAL A 87 14.38 3.29 -4.55
CA VAL A 87 15.60 4.04 -4.92
C VAL A 87 15.70 5.34 -4.14
N VAL A 88 14.60 6.08 -3.97
CA VAL A 88 14.59 7.31 -3.14
C VAL A 88 14.94 6.99 -1.69
N LEU A 89 14.36 5.93 -1.11
CA LEU A 89 14.68 5.48 0.25
C LEU A 89 16.16 5.06 0.38
N LEU A 90 16.71 4.33 -0.59
CA LEU A 90 18.11 3.91 -0.60
C LEU A 90 19.06 5.10 -0.69
N LEU A 91 18.81 6.03 -1.61
CA LEU A 91 19.63 7.23 -1.79
C LEU A 91 19.60 8.12 -0.54
N HIS A 92 18.46 8.16 0.16
CA HIS A 92 18.34 8.83 1.45
C HIS A 92 19.19 8.15 2.54
N ILE A 93 19.09 6.81 2.69
CA ILE A 93 19.88 6.03 3.66
C ILE A 93 21.39 6.16 3.40
N MET A 94 21.80 6.14 2.13
CA MET A 94 23.20 6.22 1.73
C MET A 94 23.80 7.63 1.91
N GLY A 95 22.99 8.63 2.26
CA GLY A 95 23.44 10.02 2.44
C GLY A 95 24.03 10.63 1.16
N ARG A 96 23.75 10.03 -0.01
CA ARG A 96 24.35 10.42 -1.30
C ARG A 96 23.65 11.61 -1.97
N ILE A 97 22.56 12.10 -1.39
CA ILE A 97 21.82 13.25 -1.91
C ILE A 97 21.69 14.32 -0.83
N SER A 98 22.33 15.46 -1.05
CA SER A 98 22.27 16.66 -0.19
C SER A 98 21.24 17.70 -0.67
N HIS A 99 20.46 17.39 -1.71
CA HIS A 99 19.50 18.31 -2.33
C HIS A 99 18.18 18.38 -1.54
N GLY A 100 17.56 19.57 -1.48
CA GLY A 100 16.28 19.83 -0.79
C GLY A 100 15.11 18.91 -1.20
N LEU A 101 15.22 18.22 -2.34
CA LEU A 101 14.30 17.18 -2.82
C LEU A 101 14.16 16.00 -1.84
N VAL A 102 15.21 15.70 -1.07
CA VAL A 102 15.25 14.59 -0.10
C VAL A 102 14.78 15.02 1.30
N ARG A 103 14.80 16.33 1.61
CA ARG A 103 14.22 16.86 2.86
C ARG A 103 12.69 16.75 2.86
N ASP A 104 12.08 16.92 1.68
CA ASP A 104 10.63 16.86 1.46
C ASP A 104 10.17 15.53 0.83
N TRP A 105 10.98 14.46 0.91
CA TRP A 105 10.71 13.20 0.19
C TRP A 105 9.33 12.59 0.52
N LYS A 106 8.86 12.74 1.78
CA LYS A 106 7.52 12.30 2.21
C LYS A 106 6.41 12.96 1.39
N LYS A 107 6.58 14.24 1.02
CA LYS A 107 5.59 14.99 0.23
C LYS A 107 5.37 14.37 -1.14
N TRP A 108 6.43 13.85 -1.76
CA TRP A 108 6.37 13.23 -3.07
C TRP A 108 6.10 11.72 -3.00
N ALA A 109 6.52 11.04 -1.94
CA ALA A 109 6.28 9.62 -1.75
C ALA A 109 4.79 9.27 -1.69
N VAL A 110 3.99 10.07 -0.97
CA VAL A 110 2.53 9.86 -0.86
C VAL A 110 1.82 9.86 -2.21
N PRO A 111 1.90 10.92 -3.04
CA PRO A 111 1.19 10.94 -4.32
C PRO A 111 1.73 9.89 -5.30
N ILE A 112 3.04 9.60 -5.29
CA ILE A 112 3.62 8.54 -6.13
C ILE A 112 3.03 7.17 -5.78
N LEU A 113 2.98 6.83 -4.49
CA LEU A 113 2.39 5.57 -4.03
C LEU A 113 0.87 5.53 -4.24
N ALA A 114 0.17 6.64 -4.01
CA ALA A 114 -1.27 6.74 -4.26
C ALA A 114 -1.60 6.54 -5.74
N VAL A 115 -0.82 7.13 -6.66
CA VAL A 115 -0.96 6.90 -8.10
C VAL A 115 -0.69 5.44 -8.47
N GLY A 116 0.28 4.79 -7.82
CA GLY A 116 0.51 3.35 -7.99
C GLY A 116 -0.69 2.52 -7.54
N GLY A 117 -1.26 2.85 -6.39
CA GLY A 117 -2.49 2.24 -5.89
C GLY A 117 -3.69 2.46 -6.81
N ILE A 118 -3.86 3.68 -7.36
CA ILE A 118 -4.88 4.01 -8.36
C ILE A 118 -4.67 3.18 -9.64
N ALA A 119 -3.44 2.98 -10.08
CA ALA A 119 -3.16 2.16 -11.26
C ALA A 119 -3.58 0.70 -11.03
N VAL A 120 -3.22 0.12 -9.87
CA VAL A 120 -3.61 -1.25 -9.50
C VAL A 120 -5.14 -1.38 -9.36
N ALA A 121 -5.76 -0.50 -8.58
CA ALA A 121 -7.20 -0.55 -8.33
C ALA A 121 -8.02 -0.22 -9.58
N GLY A 122 -7.57 0.74 -10.39
CA GLY A 122 -8.21 1.12 -11.64
C GLY A 122 -8.15 0.02 -12.70
N TYR A 123 -7.06 -0.73 -12.76
CA TYR A 123 -6.99 -1.95 -13.59
C TYR A 123 -8.01 -2.99 -13.14
N PHE A 124 -8.11 -3.22 -11.82
CA PHE A 124 -9.08 -4.18 -11.28
C PHE A 124 -10.53 -3.74 -11.55
N THR A 125 -10.83 -2.45 -11.35
CA THR A 125 -12.14 -1.86 -11.72
C THR A 125 -12.44 -2.02 -13.20
N TYR A 126 -11.44 -1.81 -14.08
CA TYR A 126 -11.63 -2.01 -15.51
C TYR A 126 -12.04 -3.45 -15.82
N LEU A 127 -11.34 -4.45 -15.26
CA LEU A 127 -11.67 -5.86 -15.44
C LEU A 127 -13.05 -6.22 -14.88
N GLU A 128 -13.40 -5.72 -13.69
CA GLU A 128 -14.71 -5.91 -13.08
C GLU A 128 -15.85 -5.36 -13.97
N LEU A 129 -15.62 -4.25 -14.65
CA LEU A 129 -16.59 -3.61 -15.54
C LEU A 129 -16.68 -4.27 -16.92
N THR A 130 -15.58 -4.80 -17.45
CA THR A 130 -15.55 -5.49 -18.75
C THR A 130 -15.89 -6.97 -18.66
N GLY A 131 -15.87 -7.55 -17.45
CA GLY A 131 -16.04 -8.98 -17.22
C GLY A 131 -14.85 -9.81 -17.69
N GLU A 132 -13.69 -9.17 -17.85
CA GLU A 132 -12.45 -9.85 -18.23
C GLU A 132 -11.79 -10.54 -17.02
N THR A 133 -11.10 -11.66 -17.29
CA THR A 133 -10.41 -12.42 -16.24
C THR A 133 -9.09 -11.76 -15.85
N VAL A 134 -8.79 -11.76 -14.56
CA VAL A 134 -7.56 -11.15 -14.06
C VAL A 134 -6.34 -12.06 -14.30
N LEU A 135 -5.31 -11.50 -14.92
CA LEU A 135 -4.03 -12.17 -15.17
C LEU A 135 -3.03 -11.88 -14.06
N CYS A 136 -2.33 -12.92 -13.58
CA CYS A 136 -1.32 -12.82 -12.52
C CYS A 136 0.06 -13.35 -12.85
N GLY A 137 0.33 -13.51 -14.15
CA GLY A 137 1.62 -13.92 -14.65
C GLY A 137 1.86 -15.41 -14.41
N PRO A 138 3.06 -15.84 -13.98
CA PRO A 138 3.38 -17.25 -13.71
C PRO A 138 2.61 -17.82 -12.53
N SER A 139 2.17 -16.94 -11.63
CA SER A 139 1.36 -17.30 -10.48
C SER A 139 -0.10 -17.49 -10.88
N SER A 140 -0.71 -18.56 -10.38
CA SER A 140 -2.15 -18.83 -10.50
C SER A 140 -2.89 -18.43 -9.22
N GLY A 141 -4.17 -18.07 -9.35
CA GLY A 141 -5.05 -17.84 -8.20
C GLY A 141 -5.74 -16.47 -8.15
N CYS A 142 -5.35 -15.52 -9.00
CA CYS A 142 -6.05 -14.24 -9.04
C CYS A 142 -7.46 -14.34 -9.59
N ASP A 143 -7.68 -15.22 -10.57
CA ASP A 143 -9.00 -15.55 -11.09
C ASP A 143 -9.89 -16.19 -10.00
N ASP A 144 -9.32 -17.07 -9.16
CA ASP A 144 -10.04 -17.65 -8.02
C ASP A 144 -10.44 -16.57 -6.99
N VAL A 145 -9.57 -15.58 -6.76
CA VAL A 145 -9.85 -14.45 -5.86
C VAL A 145 -10.91 -13.52 -6.45
N GLN A 146 -10.82 -13.21 -7.75
CA GLN A 146 -11.77 -12.35 -8.49
C GLN A 146 -13.17 -12.97 -8.58
N ASN A 147 -13.26 -14.29 -8.77
CA ASN A 147 -14.55 -15.00 -8.82
C ASN A 147 -15.06 -15.44 -7.43
N SER A 148 -14.34 -15.12 -6.37
CA SER A 148 -14.76 -15.45 -5.01
C SER A 148 -15.90 -14.52 -4.55
N LYS A 149 -16.70 -14.99 -3.59
CA LYS A 149 -17.70 -14.17 -2.89
C LYS A 149 -17.14 -12.91 -2.21
N PHE A 150 -15.82 -12.82 -2.07
CA PHE A 150 -15.15 -11.69 -1.43
C PHE A 150 -14.79 -10.58 -2.42
N ALA A 151 -14.89 -10.83 -3.73
CA ALA A 151 -14.64 -9.84 -4.77
C ALA A 151 -15.70 -8.72 -4.82
N VAL A 152 -16.86 -8.95 -4.21
CA VAL A 152 -17.90 -7.93 -4.00
C VAL A 152 -18.09 -7.73 -2.50
N LEU A 153 -17.82 -6.52 -2.04
CA LEU A 153 -17.99 -6.13 -0.65
C LEU A 153 -19.46 -5.83 -0.36
N PHE A 154 -19.98 -6.44 0.70
CA PHE A 154 -21.39 -6.34 1.12
C PHE A 154 -22.40 -6.73 0.03
N ASP A 155 -22.01 -7.57 -0.94
CA ASP A 155 -22.81 -7.93 -2.12
C ASP A 155 -23.22 -6.72 -3.00
N VAL A 156 -22.60 -5.55 -2.80
CA VAL A 156 -22.97 -4.30 -3.48
C VAL A 156 -21.78 -3.62 -4.18
N VAL A 157 -20.59 -3.59 -3.57
CA VAL A 157 -19.46 -2.77 -4.07
C VAL A 157 -18.29 -3.65 -4.49
N PRO A 158 -17.90 -3.66 -5.78
CA PRO A 158 -16.71 -4.38 -6.23
C PRO A 158 -15.44 -3.90 -5.51
N LEU A 159 -14.53 -4.84 -5.21
CA LEU A 159 -13.29 -4.54 -4.50
C LEU A 159 -12.43 -3.51 -5.21
N GLY A 160 -12.35 -3.56 -6.55
CA GLY A 160 -11.57 -2.61 -7.34
C GLY A 160 -12.05 -1.18 -7.13
N MET A 161 -13.37 -0.96 -7.24
CA MET A 161 -13.98 0.36 -7.03
C MET A 161 -13.72 0.89 -5.61
N PHE A 162 -13.81 0.02 -4.61
CA PHE A 162 -13.54 0.39 -3.23
C PHE A 162 -12.08 0.81 -3.02
N GLY A 163 -11.14 0.05 -3.56
CA GLY A 163 -9.72 0.39 -3.55
C GLY A 163 -9.44 1.72 -4.25
N LEU A 164 -10.03 1.93 -5.42
CA LEU A 164 -9.88 3.15 -6.20
C LEU A 164 -10.38 4.38 -5.42
N ALA A 165 -11.57 4.28 -4.82
CA ALA A 165 -12.12 5.33 -3.96
C ALA A 165 -11.21 5.63 -2.77
N GLY A 166 -10.64 4.60 -2.14
CA GLY A 166 -9.69 4.74 -1.03
C GLY A 166 -8.43 5.51 -1.42
N TYR A 167 -7.78 5.14 -2.53
CA TYR A 167 -6.58 5.86 -2.99
C TYR A 167 -6.87 7.28 -3.47
N ILE A 168 -8.01 7.53 -4.09
CA ILE A 168 -8.46 8.90 -4.45
C ILE A 168 -8.69 9.73 -3.18
N ALA A 169 -9.30 9.17 -2.14
CA ALA A 169 -9.51 9.86 -0.86
C ALA A 169 -8.17 10.22 -0.18
N ILE A 170 -7.19 9.30 -0.20
CA ILE A 170 -5.84 9.56 0.30
C ILE A 170 -5.19 10.71 -0.48
N LEU A 171 -5.31 10.71 -1.82
CA LEU A 171 -4.74 11.76 -2.66
C LEU A 171 -5.43 13.12 -2.42
N ALA A 172 -6.75 13.14 -2.25
CA ALA A 172 -7.50 14.35 -1.91
C ALA A 172 -7.10 14.90 -0.54
N ALA A 173 -6.92 14.03 0.46
CA ALA A 173 -6.44 14.42 1.78
C ALA A 173 -5.01 14.98 1.73
N TRP A 174 -4.14 14.40 0.89
CA TRP A 174 -2.81 14.94 0.63
C TRP A 174 -2.85 16.33 -0.03
N LEU A 175 -3.74 16.55 -1.00
CA LEU A 175 -3.93 17.87 -1.62
C LEU A 175 -4.41 18.91 -0.60
N ALA A 176 -5.34 18.55 0.28
CA ALA A 176 -5.80 19.42 1.37
C ALA A 176 -4.68 19.76 2.35
N TRP A 177 -3.77 18.83 2.63
CA TRP A 177 -2.59 19.08 3.46
C TRP A 177 -1.58 20.03 2.80
N GLN A 178 -1.30 19.87 1.50
CA GLN A 178 -0.27 20.67 0.82
C GLN A 178 -0.75 22.05 0.38
N TYR A 179 -1.97 22.13 -0.17
CA TYR A 179 -2.49 23.32 -0.84
C TYR A 179 -3.72 23.92 -0.15
N GLY A 180 -4.25 23.27 0.90
CA GLY A 180 -5.40 23.77 1.63
C GLY A 180 -5.09 24.97 2.54
N PRO A 181 -6.11 25.71 2.97
CA PRO A 181 -6.03 26.70 4.05
C PRO A 181 -5.43 26.10 5.32
N ASP A 182 -4.75 26.89 6.15
CA ASP A 182 -4.07 26.40 7.37
C ASP A 182 -5.02 25.63 8.32
N ALA A 183 -6.29 26.04 8.39
CA ALA A 183 -7.33 25.34 9.15
C ALA A 183 -7.62 23.90 8.65
N LEU A 184 -7.45 23.63 7.35
CA LEU A 184 -7.69 22.32 6.74
C LEU A 184 -6.43 21.45 6.67
N LYS A 185 -5.23 22.02 6.80
CA LYS A 185 -3.97 21.25 6.70
C LYS A 185 -3.90 20.14 7.75
N LYS A 186 -4.27 20.45 8.99
CA LYS A 186 -4.30 19.48 10.10
C LYS A 186 -5.28 18.35 9.85
N THR A 187 -6.52 18.69 9.49
CA THR A 187 -7.56 17.72 9.15
C THR A 187 -7.13 16.86 7.96
N GLY A 188 -6.49 17.45 6.95
CA GLY A 188 -5.96 16.73 5.78
C GLY A 188 -4.95 15.64 6.16
N VAL A 189 -3.96 15.95 6.99
CA VAL A 189 -2.97 14.95 7.46
C VAL A 189 -3.63 13.84 8.26
N LEU A 190 -4.52 14.21 9.19
CA LEU A 190 -5.16 13.24 10.07
C LEU A 190 -6.13 12.32 9.31
N SER A 191 -6.92 12.88 8.39
CA SER A 191 -7.79 12.10 7.49
C SER A 191 -6.97 11.19 6.59
N MET A 192 -5.86 11.67 6.02
CA MET A 192 -4.96 10.85 5.21
C MET A 192 -4.43 9.65 6.00
N TRP A 193 -3.94 9.87 7.22
CA TRP A 193 -3.49 8.78 8.10
C TRP A 193 -4.62 7.83 8.49
N GLY A 194 -5.82 8.35 8.77
CA GLY A 194 -7.01 7.56 9.07
C GLY A 194 -7.43 6.65 7.92
N PHE A 195 -7.41 7.16 6.67
CA PHE A 195 -7.67 6.36 5.48
C PHE A 195 -6.62 5.28 5.27
N CYS A 196 -5.33 5.59 5.48
CA CYS A 196 -4.26 4.60 5.43
C CYS A 196 -4.44 3.50 6.50
N MET A 197 -4.78 3.88 7.73
CA MET A 197 -5.04 2.95 8.84
C MET A 197 -6.18 1.99 8.50
N PHE A 198 -7.29 2.54 8.03
CA PHE A 198 -8.44 1.75 7.62
C PHE A 198 -8.10 0.81 6.46
N GLY A 199 -7.42 1.31 5.42
CA GLY A 199 -7.09 0.49 4.27
C GLY A 199 -6.02 -0.58 4.57
N VAL A 200 -5.13 -0.39 5.56
CA VAL A 200 -4.25 -1.45 6.06
C VAL A 200 -5.04 -2.53 6.80
N ILE A 201 -5.99 -2.16 7.67
CA ILE A 201 -6.89 -3.14 8.32
C ILE A 201 -7.66 -3.94 7.27
N PHE A 202 -8.18 -3.26 6.26
CA PHE A 202 -8.87 -3.91 5.15
C PHE A 202 -7.95 -4.84 4.36
N SER A 203 -6.71 -4.43 4.12
CA SER A 203 -5.70 -5.26 3.46
C SER A 203 -5.33 -6.49 4.30
N ILE A 204 -5.24 -6.36 5.64
CA ILE A 204 -5.04 -7.49 6.56
C ILE A 204 -6.18 -8.51 6.40
N TYR A 205 -7.43 -8.03 6.36
CA TYR A 205 -8.60 -8.89 6.19
C TYR A 205 -8.54 -9.66 4.86
N LEU A 206 -8.32 -8.98 3.73
CA LEU A 206 -8.24 -9.63 2.42
C LEU A 206 -7.05 -10.59 2.31
N THR A 207 -5.86 -10.17 2.78
CA THR A 207 -4.64 -10.99 2.76
C THR A 207 -4.78 -12.22 3.65
N PHE A 208 -5.61 -12.18 4.71
CA PHE A 208 -5.95 -13.36 5.50
C PHE A 208 -6.90 -14.30 4.74
N LEU A 209 -7.89 -13.77 4.03
CA LEU A 209 -8.84 -14.61 3.30
C LEU A 209 -8.19 -15.42 2.16
N GLU A 210 -7.19 -14.84 1.48
CA GLU A 210 -6.49 -15.45 0.35
C GLU A 210 -5.92 -16.86 0.66
N PRO A 211 -4.92 -17.04 1.54
CA PRO A 211 -4.33 -18.36 1.79
C PRO A 211 -5.21 -19.27 2.67
N PHE A 212 -5.98 -18.70 3.61
CA PHE A 212 -6.69 -19.50 4.62
C PHE A 212 -8.10 -19.91 4.21
N VAL A 213 -8.82 -19.06 3.48
CA VAL A 213 -10.22 -19.28 3.11
C VAL A 213 -10.36 -19.67 1.65
N ILE A 214 -9.75 -18.91 0.74
CA ILE A 214 -9.84 -19.15 -0.71
C ILE A 214 -8.87 -20.28 -1.10
N GLY A 215 -7.64 -20.25 -0.59
CA GLY A 215 -6.55 -21.14 -0.96
C GLY A 215 -5.77 -20.66 -2.19
N ALA A 216 -5.91 -19.38 -2.53
CA ALA A 216 -5.29 -18.75 -3.68
C ALA A 216 -4.83 -17.33 -3.28
N THR A 217 -3.70 -16.89 -3.81
CA THR A 217 -3.10 -15.58 -3.52
C THR A 217 -3.14 -14.71 -4.75
N CYS A 218 -3.49 -13.43 -4.60
CA CYS A 218 -3.55 -12.49 -5.70
C CYS A 218 -2.37 -11.51 -5.70
N MET A 219 -1.51 -11.54 -6.73
CA MET A 219 -0.34 -10.65 -6.78
C MET A 219 -0.71 -9.17 -6.92
N TRP A 220 -1.84 -8.85 -7.56
CA TRP A 220 -2.38 -7.48 -7.57
C TRP A 220 -2.81 -7.03 -6.18
N CYS A 221 -3.51 -7.88 -5.43
CA CYS A 221 -3.95 -7.58 -4.07
C CYS A 221 -2.75 -7.42 -3.12
N ILE A 222 -1.76 -8.32 -3.20
CA ILE A 222 -0.51 -8.21 -2.43
C ILE A 222 0.22 -6.90 -2.75
N THR A 223 0.29 -6.52 -4.03
CA THR A 223 0.93 -5.26 -4.44
C THR A 223 0.20 -4.05 -3.85
N SER A 224 -1.14 -4.02 -3.92
CA SER A 224 -1.96 -2.99 -3.30
C SER A 224 -1.77 -2.95 -1.78
N ALA A 225 -1.73 -4.11 -1.12
CA ALA A 225 -1.49 -4.21 0.32
C ALA A 225 -0.13 -3.62 0.73
N VAL A 226 0.92 -3.86 -0.07
CA VAL A 226 2.24 -3.27 0.15
C VAL A 226 2.20 -1.74 -0.02
N PHE A 227 1.50 -1.21 -1.02
CA PHE A 227 1.33 0.24 -1.15
C PHE A 227 0.61 0.87 0.03
N MET A 228 -0.48 0.28 0.50
CA MET A 228 -1.19 0.76 1.70
C MET A 228 -0.31 0.71 2.95
N MET A 229 0.46 -0.36 3.12
CA MET A 229 1.43 -0.51 4.22
C MET A 229 2.48 0.60 4.20
N VAL A 230 3.10 0.86 3.05
CA VAL A 230 4.13 1.89 2.92
C VAL A 230 3.52 3.29 3.11
N LEU A 231 2.34 3.54 2.55
CA LEU A 231 1.60 4.79 2.75
C LEU A 231 1.31 5.04 4.24
N LEU A 232 0.88 4.02 4.98
CA LEU A 232 0.63 4.15 6.41
C LEU A 232 1.89 4.61 7.15
N LEU A 233 3.05 4.01 6.87
CA LEU A 233 4.29 4.37 7.53
C LEU A 233 4.77 5.78 7.14
N VAL A 234 4.71 6.13 5.85
CA VAL A 234 5.06 7.50 5.42
C VAL A 234 4.18 8.53 6.15
N THR A 235 2.87 8.29 6.21
CA THR A 235 1.89 9.22 6.78
C THR A 235 1.92 9.27 8.30
N THR A 236 2.31 8.18 8.99
CA THR A 236 2.45 8.14 10.45
C THR A 236 3.36 9.25 10.97
N SER A 237 4.51 9.44 10.31
CA SER A 237 5.47 10.46 10.73
C SER A 237 4.93 11.89 10.57
N SER A 238 4.16 12.16 9.51
CA SER A 238 3.50 13.45 9.30
C SER A 238 2.34 13.66 10.27
N ALA A 239 1.61 12.60 10.62
CA ALA A 239 0.54 12.67 11.61
C ALA A 239 1.08 13.00 13.01
N GLN A 240 2.19 12.37 13.43
CA GLN A 240 2.88 12.71 14.67
C GLN A 240 3.20 14.22 14.73
N GLU A 241 3.84 14.77 13.70
CA GLU A 241 4.16 16.20 13.61
C GLU A 241 2.91 17.09 13.78
N ALA A 242 1.75 16.66 13.25
CA ALA A 242 0.49 17.40 13.39
C ALA A 242 -0.15 17.31 14.78
N PHE A 243 0.03 16.20 15.52
CA PHE A 243 -0.46 16.05 16.89
C PHE A 243 0.37 16.86 17.90
N PHE A 244 1.69 16.93 17.73
CA PHE A 244 2.56 17.60 18.71
C PHE A 244 2.55 19.14 18.64
N VAL A 245 2.06 19.73 17.54
CA VAL A 245 1.98 21.19 17.41
C VAL A 245 0.89 21.78 18.31
N ASP A 246 -0.15 21.02 18.69
CA ASP A 246 -1.22 21.52 19.57
C ASP A 246 -0.87 21.52 21.06
N ASP A 247 0.04 20.65 21.52
CA ASP A 247 0.40 20.58 22.95
C ASP A 247 1.31 21.74 23.39
N VAL A 248 1.79 22.56 22.45
CA VAL A 248 2.74 23.66 22.71
C VAL A 248 2.13 25.05 22.42
N SER A 249 0.91 25.13 21.90
CA SER A 249 0.18 26.40 21.62
C SER A 249 -0.90 26.69 22.65
#